data_AF-A0A497K8X0-F1
#
_entry.id   AF-A0A497K8X0-F1
#
_cell.length_a   1.000
_cell.length_b   1.000
_cell.length_c   1.000
_cell.angle_alpha   90.00
_cell.angle_beta   90.00
_cell.angle_gamma   90.00
#
_symmetry.space_group_name_H-M   'P 1'
#
loop_
_entity.id
_entity.type
_entity.pdbx_description
1 polymer ?
#
loop_
_entity_poly.entity_id
_entity_poly.type
_entity_poly.pdbx_seq_one_letter_code
_entity_poly.pdbx_strand_id
1 'polypeptide(L)'
;MNAEPSLHEPIWREIRDKLYILYLEHWKEIAEEYRALSGGSERSVGNETYSILSRISNRERELWNPIICLASFFDRYLPHSQHAIPSQPSLKQAIAEFALQKIKEKQVENATETRELVLVQTLLKLVQVDGYYKVKDIKEAMAHKYDEEQKWLRSEWIGRALKRLSFAEKRRVGTGVEYYLRRKEVEDLAIRIGVKPQQKGQTQQKEQTEQTRTCWICGKPIIEVFEEWIFDASTGKPCHIKCLGQVIEPQKKLQSMHGMLKCQFCGRYFGTRKDLELHISKTHQNKLHNELARN
;
A
#
# COMPACT_ATOMS: atom_id res chain seq x y z
N MET A 1 -4.59 -3.84 -37.52
CA MET A 1 -4.97 -5.10 -36.84
C MET A 1 -3.68 -5.81 -36.48
N ASN A 2 -3.20 -5.66 -35.24
CA ASN A 2 -2.06 -6.43 -34.72
C ASN A 2 -2.66 -7.44 -33.75
N ALA A 3 -3.12 -8.58 -34.29
CA ALA A 3 -3.52 -9.69 -33.43
C ALA A 3 -2.27 -10.24 -32.75
N GLU A 4 -2.37 -10.58 -31.47
CA GLU A 4 -1.26 -11.25 -30.80
C GLU A 4 -0.99 -12.59 -31.48
N PRO A 5 0.27 -12.92 -31.77
CA PRO A 5 0.61 -14.19 -32.41
C PRO A 5 0.18 -15.35 -31.51
N SER A 6 -0.53 -16.32 -32.08
CA SER A 6 -0.95 -17.51 -31.34
C SER A 6 0.28 -18.31 -30.91
N LEU A 7 0.41 -18.57 -29.61
CA LEU A 7 1.51 -19.38 -29.05
C LEU A 7 1.52 -20.82 -29.58
N HIS A 8 0.39 -21.29 -30.11
CA HIS A 8 0.23 -22.64 -30.63
C HIS A 8 0.53 -22.76 -32.12
N GLU A 9 0.78 -21.65 -32.83
CA GLU A 9 1.16 -21.71 -34.23
C GLU A 9 2.59 -22.27 -34.39
N PRO A 10 2.79 -23.35 -35.17
CA PRO A 10 4.09 -23.98 -35.35
C PRO A 10 5.15 -23.05 -35.94
N ILE A 11 4.73 -22.07 -36.75
CA ILE A 11 5.63 -21.12 -37.41
C ILE A 11 6.47 -20.33 -36.40
N TRP A 12 5.89 -19.90 -35.28
CA TRP A 12 6.62 -19.16 -34.25
C TRP A 12 7.62 -20.04 -33.49
N ARG A 13 7.34 -21.34 -33.38
CA ARG A 13 8.30 -22.30 -32.82
C ARG A 13 9.51 -22.43 -33.75
N GLU A 14 9.28 -22.68 -35.03
CA GLU A 14 10.34 -22.81 -36.02
C GLU A 14 11.21 -21.55 -36.10
N ILE A 15 10.59 -20.37 -36.10
CA ILE A 15 11.32 -19.09 -36.09
C ILE A 15 12.20 -18.97 -34.84
N ARG A 16 11.67 -19.30 -33.64
CA ARG A 16 12.47 -19.25 -32.40
C ARG A 16 13.65 -20.22 -32.44
N ASP A 17 13.45 -21.44 -32.95
CA ASP A 17 14.51 -22.44 -33.05
C ASP A 17 15.63 -21.96 -33.98
N LYS A 18 15.27 -21.37 -35.13
CA LYS A 18 16.23 -20.77 -36.06
C LYS A 18 16.95 -19.56 -35.45
N LEU A 19 16.24 -18.71 -34.73
CA LEU A 19 16.84 -17.56 -34.03
C LEU A 19 17.84 -18.02 -32.97
N TYR A 20 17.56 -19.12 -32.27
CA TYR A 20 18.47 -19.68 -31.28
C TYR A 20 19.77 -20.20 -31.92
N ILE A 21 19.67 -20.92 -33.04
CA ILE A 21 20.84 -21.39 -33.80
C ILE A 21 21.67 -20.19 -34.27
N LEU A 22 21.03 -19.20 -34.90
CA LEU A 22 21.68 -17.97 -35.36
C LEU A 22 22.38 -17.24 -34.21
N TYR A 23 21.77 -17.21 -33.03
CA TYR A 23 22.36 -16.60 -31.84
C TYR A 23 23.68 -17.27 -31.43
N LEU A 24 23.73 -18.60 -31.47
CA LEU A 24 24.92 -19.37 -31.13
C LEU A 24 26.00 -19.29 -32.21
N GLU A 25 25.60 -19.23 -33.48
CA GLU A 25 26.53 -19.10 -34.60
C GLU A 25 27.23 -17.73 -34.60
N HIS A 26 26.50 -16.65 -34.28
CA HIS A 26 27.01 -15.27 -34.25
C HIS A 26 27.19 -14.73 -32.82
N TRP A 27 27.50 -15.60 -31.87
CA TRP A 27 27.48 -15.25 -30.45
C TRP A 27 28.42 -14.10 -30.07
N LYS A 28 29.55 -13.94 -30.77
CA LYS A 28 30.54 -12.89 -30.47
C LYS A 28 29.98 -11.52 -30.82
N GLU A 29 29.48 -11.38 -32.05
CA GLU A 29 28.90 -10.16 -32.57
C GLU A 29 27.67 -9.74 -31.77
N ILE A 30 26.84 -10.73 -31.40
CA ILE A 30 25.65 -10.48 -30.60
C ILE A 30 26.04 -10.10 -29.16
N ALA A 31 27.04 -10.73 -28.56
CA ALA A 31 27.51 -10.36 -27.23
C ALA A 31 28.12 -8.95 -27.19
N GLU A 32 28.83 -8.54 -28.26
CA GLU A 32 29.34 -7.18 -28.42
C GLU A 32 28.21 -6.16 -28.54
N GLU A 33 27.22 -6.42 -29.40
CA GLU A 33 26.05 -5.54 -29.57
C GLU A 33 25.23 -5.44 -28.28
N TYR A 34 25.04 -6.55 -27.57
CA TYR A 34 24.34 -6.58 -26.29
C TYR A 34 25.07 -5.78 -25.21
N ARG A 35 26.41 -5.88 -25.16
CA ARG A 35 27.25 -5.06 -24.28
C ARG A 35 27.17 -3.58 -24.66
N ALA A 36 27.15 -3.24 -25.94
CA ALA A 36 27.01 -1.86 -26.42
C ALA A 36 25.63 -1.26 -26.12
N LEU A 37 24.57 -2.08 -26.08
CA LEU A 37 23.23 -1.69 -25.65
C LEU A 37 23.11 -1.52 -24.13
N SER A 38 23.81 -2.37 -23.37
CA SER A 38 23.72 -2.42 -21.91
C SER A 38 24.66 -1.42 -21.23
N GLY A 39 25.87 -1.25 -21.77
CA GLY A 39 26.76 -0.17 -21.39
C GLY A 39 26.22 1.11 -22.00
N GLY A 40 25.74 2.05 -21.17
CA GLY A 40 25.26 3.35 -21.61
C GLY A 40 26.34 4.04 -22.44
N SER A 41 26.27 3.88 -23.75
CA SER A 41 27.26 4.44 -24.66
C SER A 41 27.07 5.95 -24.67
N GLU A 42 27.99 6.67 -24.03
CA GLU A 42 28.14 8.13 -24.07
C GLU A 42 28.42 8.69 -25.49
N ARG A 43 28.26 7.88 -26.54
CA ARG A 43 28.84 8.13 -27.87
C ARG A 43 27.85 8.43 -29.00
N SER A 44 26.61 8.79 -28.71
CA SER A 44 25.75 9.38 -29.75
C SER A 44 24.73 10.35 -29.17
N VAL A 45 25.19 11.58 -28.93
CA VAL A 45 24.31 12.74 -28.82
C VAL A 45 23.65 12.91 -30.20
N GLY A 46 22.39 12.46 -30.34
CA GLY A 46 21.62 12.62 -31.58
C GLY A 46 20.87 11.38 -32.07
N ASN A 47 21.03 10.20 -31.47
CA ASN A 47 20.28 9.01 -31.88
C ASN A 47 18.92 8.91 -31.14
N GLU A 48 17.82 9.05 -31.88
CA GLU A 48 16.43 8.95 -31.39
C GLU A 48 16.17 7.63 -30.64
N THR A 49 16.87 6.55 -31.04
CA THR A 49 16.80 5.24 -30.36
C THR A 49 17.34 5.30 -28.93
N TYR A 50 18.41 6.05 -28.67
CA TYR A 50 18.97 6.19 -27.32
C TYR A 50 18.00 6.92 -26.39
N SER A 51 17.31 7.93 -26.92
CA SER A 51 16.23 8.64 -26.21
C SER A 51 15.09 7.68 -25.81
N ILE A 52 14.68 6.77 -26.70
CA ILE A 52 13.64 5.78 -26.41
C ILE A 52 14.10 4.80 -25.32
N LEU A 53 15.30 4.23 -25.45
CA LEU A 53 15.84 3.27 -24.48
C LEU A 53 16.02 3.91 -23.09
N SER A 54 16.38 5.19 -23.01
CA SER A 54 16.49 5.93 -21.75
C SER A 54 15.20 5.94 -20.91
N ARG A 55 14.04 5.80 -21.58
CA ARG A 55 12.71 5.79 -20.95
C ARG A 55 12.27 4.41 -20.45
N ILE A 56 13.05 3.37 -20.74
CA ILE A 56 12.81 1.99 -20.30
C ILE A 56 13.62 1.72 -19.05
N SER A 57 12.97 1.26 -17.98
CA SER A 57 13.62 0.93 -16.70
C SER A 57 14.58 -0.26 -16.84
N ASN A 58 15.56 -0.38 -15.94
CA ASN A 58 16.55 -1.48 -15.98
C ASN A 58 15.91 -2.86 -15.99
N ARG A 59 14.84 -3.06 -15.21
CA ARG A 59 14.09 -4.33 -15.18
C ARG A 59 13.42 -4.65 -16.51
N GLU A 60 12.81 -3.67 -17.16
CA GLU A 60 12.18 -3.90 -18.46
C GLU A 60 13.26 -4.07 -19.55
N ARG A 61 14.44 -3.43 -19.41
CA ARG A 61 15.59 -3.66 -20.29
C ARG A 61 16.10 -5.09 -20.23
N GLU A 62 16.12 -5.75 -19.08
CA GLU A 62 16.51 -7.17 -18.99
C GLU A 62 15.66 -8.07 -19.89
N LEU A 63 14.36 -7.78 -20.00
CA LEU A 63 13.43 -8.52 -20.86
C LEU A 63 13.58 -8.15 -22.34
N TRP A 64 13.72 -6.85 -22.64
CA TRP A 64 13.65 -6.35 -24.01
C TRP A 64 15.00 -6.26 -24.72
N ASN A 65 16.12 -6.13 -24.01
CA ASN A 65 17.46 -6.00 -24.59
C ASN A 65 17.83 -7.16 -25.51
N PRO A 66 17.53 -8.44 -25.20
CA PRO A 66 17.83 -9.54 -26.12
C PRO A 66 17.12 -9.38 -27.48
N ILE A 67 15.86 -8.93 -27.47
CA ILE A 67 15.05 -8.74 -28.68
C ILE A 67 15.55 -7.52 -29.47
N ILE A 68 15.86 -6.42 -28.78
CA ILE A 68 16.40 -5.20 -29.39
C ILE A 68 17.80 -5.46 -29.96
N CYS A 69 18.60 -6.28 -29.30
CA CYS A 69 19.92 -6.70 -29.78
C CYS A 69 19.80 -7.49 -31.08
N LEU A 70 18.86 -8.44 -31.18
CA LEU A 70 18.59 -9.16 -32.42
C LEU A 70 18.10 -8.23 -33.53
N ALA A 71 17.22 -7.28 -33.21
CA ALA A 71 16.76 -6.27 -34.17
C ALA A 71 17.93 -5.44 -34.72
N SER A 72 18.84 -5.00 -33.84
CA SER A 72 20.07 -4.29 -34.22
C SER A 72 21.01 -5.16 -35.06
N PHE A 73 21.15 -6.44 -34.73
CA PHE A 73 21.93 -7.40 -35.51
C PHE A 73 21.39 -7.51 -36.94
N PHE A 74 20.07 -7.65 -37.10
CA PHE A 74 19.42 -7.81 -38.39
C PHE A 74 19.41 -6.55 -39.25
N ASP A 75 19.40 -5.36 -38.65
CA ASP A 75 19.48 -4.09 -39.39
C ASP A 75 20.65 -4.06 -40.39
N ARG A 76 21.76 -4.74 -40.08
CA ARG A 76 22.94 -4.87 -40.96
C ARG A 76 22.70 -5.64 -42.25
N TYR A 77 21.68 -6.50 -42.26
CA TYR A 77 21.36 -7.39 -43.38
C TYR A 77 20.07 -6.98 -44.11
N LEU A 78 19.37 -5.95 -43.62
CA LEU A 78 18.16 -5.46 -44.25
C LEU A 78 18.48 -4.49 -45.41
N PRO A 79 17.78 -4.60 -46.57
CA PRO A 79 18.05 -3.79 -47.76
C PRO A 79 17.95 -2.27 -47.57
N HIS A 80 17.34 -1.82 -46.47
CA HIS A 80 17.16 -0.40 -46.14
C HIS A 80 18.46 0.29 -45.67
N SER A 81 19.56 -0.46 -45.49
CA SER A 81 20.86 0.11 -45.15
C SER A 81 21.58 0.81 -46.32
N GLN A 82 21.14 0.66 -47.58
CA GLN A 82 21.93 1.11 -48.76
C GLN A 82 21.21 2.09 -49.69
N HIS A 83 19.87 2.17 -49.66
CA HIS A 83 19.12 3.15 -50.47
C HIS A 83 18.01 3.80 -49.62
N ALA A 84 18.38 4.88 -48.92
CA ALA A 84 17.52 5.58 -47.98
C ALA A 84 16.32 6.26 -48.69
N ILE A 85 15.11 5.76 -48.43
CA ILE A 85 13.93 6.62 -48.32
C ILE A 85 13.98 7.16 -46.88
N PRO A 86 14.07 8.47 -46.63
CA PRO A 86 14.30 9.06 -45.30
C PRO A 86 13.19 8.84 -44.25
N SER A 87 12.20 8.00 -44.51
CA SER A 87 10.95 7.94 -43.75
C SER A 87 10.73 6.64 -42.96
N GLN A 88 11.55 5.60 -43.13
CA GLN A 88 11.30 4.32 -42.47
C GLN A 88 12.30 4.11 -41.31
N PRO A 89 11.83 3.86 -40.07
CA PRO A 89 12.70 3.59 -38.93
C PRO A 89 13.43 2.26 -39.12
N SER A 90 14.63 2.13 -38.53
CA SER A 90 15.33 0.84 -38.50
C SER A 90 14.55 -0.20 -37.70
N LEU A 91 14.81 -1.49 -37.91
CA LEU A 91 14.17 -2.56 -37.14
C LEU A 91 14.46 -2.40 -35.65
N LYS A 92 15.68 -2.02 -35.28
CA LYS A 92 16.03 -1.67 -33.89
C LYS A 92 15.13 -0.57 -33.33
N GLN A 93 14.93 0.51 -34.09
CA GLN A 93 14.08 1.62 -33.65
C GLN A 93 12.62 1.17 -33.53
N ALA A 94 12.08 0.48 -34.53
CA ALA A 94 10.70 -0.02 -34.53
C ALA A 94 10.43 -0.95 -33.32
N ILE A 95 11.37 -1.85 -33.01
CA ILE A 95 11.26 -2.76 -31.86
C ILE A 95 11.39 -2.00 -30.53
N ALA A 96 12.26 -0.99 -30.45
CA ALA A 96 12.38 -0.17 -29.24
C ALA A 96 11.11 0.66 -28.96
N GLU A 97 10.49 1.21 -30.01
CA GLU A 97 9.21 1.92 -29.91
C GLU A 97 8.08 0.96 -29.50
N PHE A 98 8.02 -0.23 -30.10
CA PHE A 98 7.08 -1.27 -29.74
C PHE A 98 7.24 -1.72 -28.28
N ALA A 99 8.47 -1.91 -27.82
CA ALA A 99 8.77 -2.22 -26.42
C ALA A 99 8.24 -1.14 -25.47
N LEU A 100 8.51 0.14 -25.77
CA LEU A 100 8.01 1.26 -24.98
C LEU A 100 6.47 1.31 -24.94
N GLN A 101 5.82 1.00 -26.06
CA GLN A 101 4.36 0.92 -26.13
C GLN A 101 3.82 -0.21 -25.26
N LYS A 102 4.40 -1.43 -25.36
CA LYS A 102 3.97 -2.60 -24.57
C LYS A 102 4.20 -2.42 -23.07
N ILE A 103 5.28 -1.77 -22.68
CA ILE A 103 5.54 -1.43 -21.28
C ILE A 103 4.47 -0.48 -20.74
N LYS A 104 4.07 0.53 -21.53
CA LYS A 104 2.98 1.45 -21.13
C LYS A 104 1.64 0.74 -21.01
N GLU A 105 1.31 -0.13 -21.96
CA GLU A 105 0.09 -0.96 -21.91
C GLU A 105 0.05 -1.78 -20.61
N LYS A 106 1.11 -2.54 -20.34
CA LYS A 106 1.27 -3.33 -19.12
C LYS A 106 1.18 -2.49 -17.85
N GLN A 107 1.79 -1.29 -17.81
CA GLN A 107 1.68 -0.39 -16.66
C GLN A 107 0.25 0.08 -16.42
N VAL A 108 -0.49 0.41 -17.49
CA VAL A 108 -1.90 0.82 -17.40
C VAL A 108 -2.78 -0.34 -16.93
N GLU A 109 -2.54 -1.55 -17.46
CA GLU A 109 -3.24 -2.77 -17.06
C GLU A 109 -2.98 -3.10 -15.59
N ASN A 110 -1.72 -3.20 -15.17
CA ASN A 110 -1.34 -3.47 -13.77
C ASN A 110 -1.92 -2.43 -12.81
N ALA A 111 -1.86 -1.14 -13.18
CA ALA A 111 -2.43 -0.08 -12.36
C ALA A 111 -3.96 -0.22 -12.28
N THR A 112 -4.63 -0.62 -13.36
CA THR A 112 -6.08 -0.85 -13.37
C THR A 112 -6.45 -2.07 -12.54
N GLU A 113 -5.75 -3.19 -12.70
CA GLU A 113 -5.93 -4.42 -11.94
C GLU A 113 -5.73 -4.19 -10.44
N THR A 114 -4.65 -3.48 -10.06
CA THR A 114 -4.38 -3.13 -8.65
C THR A 114 -5.51 -2.28 -8.07
N ARG A 115 -6.04 -1.31 -8.83
CA ARG A 115 -7.14 -0.46 -8.37
C ARG A 115 -8.46 -1.25 -8.26
N GLU A 116 -8.71 -2.16 -9.19
CA GLU A 116 -9.89 -3.02 -9.19
C GLU A 116 -9.83 -4.04 -8.04
N LEU A 117 -8.65 -4.58 -7.72
CA LEU A 117 -8.41 -5.39 -6.52
C LEU A 117 -8.83 -4.65 -5.25
N VAL A 118 -8.39 -3.39 -5.11
CA VAL A 118 -8.74 -2.55 -3.95
C VAL A 118 -10.26 -2.29 -3.92
N LEU A 119 -10.88 -2.04 -5.07
CA LEU A 119 -12.34 -1.87 -5.19
C LEU A 119 -13.09 -3.14 -4.74
N VAL A 120 -12.73 -4.31 -5.25
CA VAL A 120 -13.37 -5.59 -4.89
C VAL A 120 -13.25 -5.87 -3.40
N GLN A 121 -12.07 -5.64 -2.81
CA GLN A 121 -11.89 -5.73 -1.37
C GLN A 121 -12.76 -4.72 -0.59
N THR A 122 -13.02 -3.54 -1.15
CA THR A 122 -13.90 -2.54 -0.52
C THR A 122 -15.35 -3.01 -0.58
N LEU A 123 -15.79 -3.51 -1.74
CA LEU A 123 -17.14 -4.07 -1.91
C LEU A 123 -17.37 -5.27 -0.97
N LEU A 124 -16.39 -6.15 -0.81
CA LEU A 124 -16.47 -7.27 0.15
C LEU A 124 -16.67 -6.82 1.60
N LYS A 125 -16.20 -5.63 1.99
CA LYS A 125 -16.44 -5.10 3.34
C LYS A 125 -17.79 -4.40 3.42
N LEU A 126 -18.15 -3.65 2.39
CA LEU A 126 -19.30 -2.75 2.37
C LEU A 126 -20.63 -3.46 2.06
N VAL A 127 -20.63 -4.43 1.15
CA VAL A 127 -21.82 -5.18 0.75
C VAL A 127 -22.01 -6.37 1.69
N GLN A 128 -22.74 -6.15 2.79
CA GLN A 128 -23.10 -7.21 3.74
C GLN A 128 -24.48 -7.82 3.46
N VAL A 129 -25.35 -7.08 2.77
CA VAL A 129 -26.71 -7.48 2.40
C VAL A 129 -26.97 -7.07 0.96
N ASP A 130 -27.86 -7.79 0.27
CA ASP A 130 -28.25 -7.43 -1.09
C ASP A 130 -29.00 -6.09 -1.07
N GLY A 131 -28.57 -5.14 -1.89
CA GLY A 131 -29.16 -3.80 -1.85
C GLY A 131 -28.56 -2.80 -2.83
N TYR A 132 -29.16 -1.60 -2.85
CA TYR A 132 -28.66 -0.47 -3.61
C TYR A 132 -27.58 0.27 -2.82
N TYR A 133 -26.43 0.45 -3.45
CA TYR A 133 -25.27 1.14 -2.88
C TYR A 133 -24.89 2.34 -3.75
N LYS A 134 -24.72 3.51 -3.14
CA LYS A 134 -24.34 4.72 -3.87
C LYS A 134 -22.89 4.63 -4.30
N VAL A 135 -22.62 5.07 -5.53
CA VAL A 135 -21.25 5.21 -6.04
C VAL A 135 -20.42 6.13 -5.16
N LYS A 136 -21.03 7.16 -4.55
CA LYS A 136 -20.39 8.07 -3.61
C LYS A 136 -19.88 7.33 -2.37
N ASP A 137 -20.71 6.50 -1.75
CA ASP A 137 -20.36 5.76 -0.53
C ASP A 137 -19.25 4.73 -0.80
N ILE A 138 -19.29 4.08 -1.97
CA ILE A 138 -18.22 3.16 -2.43
C ILE A 138 -16.92 3.93 -2.63
N LYS A 139 -16.97 5.13 -3.24
CA LYS A 139 -15.80 6.00 -3.43
C LYS A 139 -15.20 6.40 -2.09
N GLU A 140 -16.01 6.83 -1.13
CA GLU A 140 -15.56 7.23 0.21
C GLU A 140 -14.93 6.05 0.96
N ALA A 141 -15.60 4.89 0.97
CA ALA A 141 -15.05 3.68 1.58
C ALA A 141 -13.73 3.22 0.94
N MET A 142 -13.57 3.42 -0.37
CA MET A 142 -12.33 3.13 -1.08
C MET A 142 -11.24 4.16 -0.78
N ALA A 143 -11.60 5.44 -0.59
CA ALA A 143 -10.67 6.51 -0.25
C ALA A 143 -10.01 6.28 1.12
N HIS A 144 -10.77 5.75 2.10
CA HIS A 144 -10.26 5.40 3.43
C HIS A 144 -9.17 4.32 3.43
N LYS A 145 -8.90 3.65 2.30
CA LYS A 145 -7.79 2.69 2.18
C LYS A 145 -6.46 3.34 1.79
N TYR A 146 -6.45 4.64 1.54
CA TYR A 146 -5.26 5.39 1.17
C TYR A 146 -5.02 6.47 2.22
N ASP A 147 -3.75 6.68 2.57
CA ASP A 147 -3.35 7.75 3.48
C ASP A 147 -3.48 9.14 2.83
N GLU A 148 -3.43 9.19 1.49
CA GLU A 148 -3.50 10.42 0.69
C GLU A 148 -4.64 10.38 -0.33
N GLU A 149 -5.15 11.57 -0.69
CA GLU A 149 -6.19 11.71 -1.69
C GLU A 149 -5.73 11.24 -3.08
N GLN A 150 -6.52 10.34 -3.67
CA GLN A 150 -6.23 9.75 -4.97
C GLN A 150 -6.93 10.52 -6.10
N LYS A 151 -6.17 11.33 -6.88
CA LYS A 151 -6.70 12.13 -8.00
C LYS A 151 -7.49 11.33 -9.06
N TRP A 152 -7.17 10.04 -9.19
CA TRP A 152 -7.81 9.11 -10.13
C TRP A 152 -9.11 8.50 -9.59
N LEU A 153 -9.32 8.51 -8.26
CA LEU A 153 -10.46 7.92 -7.58
C LEU A 153 -11.69 8.84 -7.70
N ARG A 154 -12.32 8.82 -8.87
CA ARG A 154 -13.52 9.61 -9.17
C ARG A 154 -14.75 8.71 -9.31
N SER A 155 -15.95 9.29 -9.13
CA SER A 155 -17.22 8.53 -9.23
C SER A 155 -17.41 7.90 -10.61
N GLU A 156 -16.92 8.55 -11.66
CA GLU A 156 -16.92 8.02 -13.03
C GLU A 156 -16.04 6.79 -13.16
N TRP A 157 -14.88 6.77 -12.48
CA TRP A 157 -13.99 5.62 -12.48
C TRP A 157 -14.66 4.42 -11.79
N ILE A 158 -15.27 4.62 -10.61
CA ILE A 158 -16.01 3.58 -9.89
C ILE A 158 -17.14 3.02 -10.77
N GLY A 159 -17.94 3.89 -11.41
CA GLY A 159 -19.02 3.46 -12.28
C GLY A 159 -18.53 2.67 -13.51
N ARG A 160 -17.40 3.04 -14.11
CA ARG A 160 -16.78 2.30 -15.22
C ARG A 160 -16.20 0.96 -14.75
N ALA A 161 -15.56 0.93 -13.58
CA ALA A 161 -14.99 -0.27 -13.00
C ALA A 161 -16.09 -1.28 -12.65
N LEU A 162 -17.17 -0.85 -11.99
CA LEU A 162 -18.33 -1.70 -11.70
C LEU A 162 -18.91 -2.33 -12.97
N LYS A 163 -19.04 -1.55 -14.05
CA LYS A 163 -19.49 -2.06 -15.35
C LYS A 163 -18.53 -3.10 -15.94
N ARG A 164 -17.20 -2.89 -15.88
CA ARG A 164 -16.19 -3.86 -16.35
C ARG A 164 -16.22 -5.15 -15.53
N LEU A 165 -16.44 -5.04 -14.22
CA LEU A 165 -16.58 -6.15 -13.29
C LEU A 165 -17.95 -6.85 -13.38
N SER A 166 -18.74 -6.54 -14.43
CA SER A 166 -20.04 -7.14 -14.75
C SER A 166 -21.19 -6.79 -13.79
N PHE A 167 -21.10 -5.72 -13.00
CA PHE A 167 -22.25 -5.16 -12.29
C PHE A 167 -23.03 -4.23 -13.21
N ALA A 168 -24.21 -4.68 -13.64
CA ALA A 168 -25.04 -3.96 -14.63
C ALA A 168 -26.23 -3.22 -14.01
N GLU A 169 -26.81 -3.74 -12.93
CA GLU A 169 -28.03 -3.22 -12.33
C GLU A 169 -27.75 -1.91 -11.58
N LYS A 170 -28.30 -0.81 -12.09
CA LYS A 170 -28.12 0.52 -11.52
C LYS A 170 -29.35 1.40 -11.71
N ARG A 171 -29.50 2.37 -10.83
CA ARG A 171 -30.54 3.40 -10.91
C ARG A 171 -29.98 4.79 -10.67
N ARG A 172 -30.66 5.80 -11.18
CA ARG A 172 -30.35 7.21 -10.88
C ARG A 172 -31.21 7.65 -9.70
N VAL A 173 -30.58 8.29 -8.71
CA VAL A 173 -31.24 8.79 -7.49
C VAL A 173 -30.83 10.22 -7.23
N GLY A 174 -31.73 11.18 -7.46
CA GLY A 174 -31.47 12.62 -7.29
C GLY A 174 -30.16 13.05 -7.95
N THR A 175 -29.16 13.37 -7.12
CA THR A 175 -27.83 13.85 -7.53
C THR A 175 -26.79 12.75 -7.81
N GLY A 176 -27.17 11.47 -7.82
CA GLY A 176 -26.21 10.36 -7.94
C GLY A 176 -26.72 9.11 -8.66
N VAL A 177 -25.86 8.07 -8.66
CA VAL A 177 -26.13 6.74 -9.21
C VAL A 177 -25.91 5.71 -8.11
N GLU A 178 -26.81 4.74 -8.04
CA GLU A 178 -26.72 3.56 -7.18
C GLU A 178 -26.62 2.30 -8.03
N TYR A 179 -25.82 1.34 -7.57
CA TYR A 179 -25.78 -0.02 -8.14
C TYR A 179 -26.45 -0.99 -7.18
N TYR A 180 -27.26 -1.89 -7.71
CA TYR A 180 -27.74 -3.04 -6.94
C TYR A 180 -26.61 -4.06 -6.90
N LEU A 181 -26.15 -4.40 -5.69
CA LEU A 181 -25.05 -5.34 -5.49
C LEU A 181 -25.55 -6.49 -4.63
N ARG A 182 -25.42 -7.71 -5.14
CA ARG A 182 -25.68 -8.92 -4.35
C ARG A 182 -24.40 -9.36 -3.66
N ARG A 183 -24.52 -9.79 -2.41
CA ARG A 183 -23.40 -10.29 -1.62
C ARG A 183 -22.67 -11.41 -2.34
N LYS A 184 -23.45 -12.37 -2.86
CA LYS A 184 -22.92 -13.55 -3.57
C LYS A 184 -22.11 -13.17 -4.81
N GLU A 185 -22.60 -12.22 -5.61
CA GLU A 185 -21.89 -11.77 -6.83
C GLU A 185 -20.55 -11.11 -6.50
N VAL A 186 -20.50 -10.36 -5.39
CA VAL A 186 -19.26 -9.74 -4.90
C VAL A 186 -18.27 -10.79 -4.38
N GLU A 187 -18.75 -11.84 -3.70
CA GLU A 187 -17.92 -12.96 -3.24
C GLU A 187 -17.37 -13.78 -4.39
N ASP A 188 -18.22 -14.15 -5.36
CA ASP A 188 -17.81 -14.88 -6.56
C ASP A 188 -16.76 -14.07 -7.35
N LEU A 189 -16.95 -12.76 -7.47
CA LEU A 189 -15.98 -11.87 -8.10
C LEU A 189 -14.65 -11.85 -7.34
N ALA A 190 -14.68 -11.79 -6.01
CA ALA A 190 -13.49 -11.81 -5.19
C ALA A 190 -12.69 -13.11 -5.36
N ILE A 191 -13.37 -14.26 -5.36
CA ILE A 191 -12.73 -15.57 -5.59
C ILE A 191 -12.05 -15.60 -6.96
N ARG A 192 -12.73 -15.17 -8.02
CA ARG A 192 -12.16 -15.15 -9.39
C ARG A 192 -10.91 -14.28 -9.49
N ILE A 193 -10.87 -13.18 -8.74
CA ILE A 193 -9.75 -12.23 -8.71
C ILE A 193 -8.65 -12.65 -7.71
N GLY A 194 -8.83 -13.78 -7.00
CA GLY A 194 -7.84 -14.31 -6.06
C GLY A 194 -7.87 -13.64 -4.68
N VAL A 195 -8.92 -12.88 -4.37
CA VAL A 195 -9.18 -12.33 -3.04
C VAL A 195 -10.01 -13.33 -2.24
N LYS A 196 -9.45 -13.87 -1.15
CA LYS A 196 -10.19 -14.78 -0.27
C LYS A 196 -11.37 -14.05 0.38
N PRO A 197 -12.63 -14.47 0.13
CA PRO A 197 -13.76 -13.97 0.90
C PRO A 197 -13.57 -14.38 2.35
N GLN A 198 -13.80 -13.45 3.28
CA GLN A 198 -13.99 -13.81 4.69
C GLN A 198 -15.24 -14.70 4.74
N GLN A 199 -15.07 -16.01 4.92
CA GLN A 199 -16.17 -16.96 4.98
C GLN A 199 -17.05 -16.64 6.20
N LYS A 200 -18.28 -16.18 5.98
CA LYS A 200 -19.36 -16.35 6.95
C LYS A 200 -20.02 -17.69 6.65
N GLY A 201 -19.55 -18.74 7.34
CA GLY A 201 -20.24 -20.02 7.34
C GLY A 201 -21.58 -19.90 8.06
N GLN A 202 -22.68 -20.26 7.41
CA GLN A 202 -23.92 -20.64 8.07
C GLN A 202 -23.87 -22.15 8.31
N THR A 203 -24.09 -22.60 9.55
CA THR A 203 -25.14 -23.56 9.96
C THR A 203 -24.83 -24.14 11.36
N GLN A 204 -25.81 -23.99 12.26
CA GLN A 204 -26.08 -24.75 13.48
C GLN A 204 -25.16 -24.60 14.71
N GLN A 205 -25.74 -23.97 15.73
CA GLN A 205 -25.64 -24.30 17.16
C GLN A 205 -24.36 -25.02 17.60
N LYS A 206 -23.37 -24.23 18.03
CA LYS A 206 -22.66 -24.47 19.28
C LYS A 206 -22.28 -23.13 19.87
N GLU A 207 -22.84 -22.85 21.04
CA GLU A 207 -22.42 -21.78 21.91
C GLU A 207 -20.90 -21.84 22.10
N GLN A 208 -20.19 -20.89 21.51
CA GLN A 208 -18.98 -20.35 22.12
C GLN A 208 -19.06 -18.84 21.96
N THR A 209 -19.41 -18.22 23.08
CA THR A 209 -19.47 -16.79 23.32
C THR A 209 -18.12 -16.17 22.95
N GLU A 210 -18.01 -15.52 21.80
CA GLU A 210 -16.96 -14.52 21.58
C GLU A 210 -17.23 -13.41 22.59
N GLN A 211 -16.57 -13.50 23.75
CA GLN A 211 -16.63 -12.49 24.79
C GLN A 211 -16.05 -11.20 24.20
N THR A 212 -16.92 -10.31 23.74
CA THR A 212 -16.58 -8.92 23.49
C THR A 212 -16.06 -8.33 24.80
N ARG A 213 -14.73 -8.27 24.93
CA ARG A 213 -14.08 -7.77 26.14
C ARG A 213 -14.56 -6.35 26.39
N THR A 214 -15.26 -6.15 27.49
CA THR A 214 -15.78 -4.83 27.85
C THR A 214 -14.75 -4.10 28.68
N CYS A 215 -14.42 -2.86 28.31
CA CYS A 215 -13.52 -2.04 29.09
C CYS A 215 -14.12 -1.78 30.47
N TRP A 216 -13.47 -2.26 31.53
CA TRP A 216 -14.01 -2.11 32.89
C TRP A 216 -14.03 -0.66 33.40
N ILE A 217 -13.26 0.24 32.78
CA ILE A 217 -13.19 1.67 33.15
C ILE A 217 -14.36 2.45 32.53
N CYS A 218 -14.67 2.25 31.24
CA CYS A 218 -15.69 3.03 30.54
C CYS A 218 -16.96 2.26 30.19
N GLY A 219 -17.01 0.94 30.46
CA GLY A 219 -18.16 0.08 30.20
C GLY A 219 -18.45 -0.19 28.72
N LYS A 220 -17.62 0.31 27.79
CA LYS A 220 -17.80 0.10 26.35
C LYS A 220 -17.08 -1.17 25.87
N PRO A 221 -17.61 -1.87 24.86
CA PRO A 221 -16.92 -3.00 24.24
C PRO A 221 -15.61 -2.54 23.59
N ILE A 222 -14.54 -3.30 23.79
CA ILE A 222 -13.24 -3.07 23.19
C ILE A 222 -13.25 -3.68 21.79
N ILE A 223 -13.00 -2.86 20.78
CA ILE A 223 -12.92 -3.34 19.40
C ILE A 223 -11.44 -3.60 19.08
N GLU A 224 -10.96 -4.83 19.35
CA GLU A 224 -9.53 -5.20 19.32
C GLU A 224 -8.82 -4.89 17.98
N VAL A 225 -9.58 -4.78 16.88
CA VAL A 225 -9.06 -4.48 15.53
C VAL A 225 -8.71 -2.99 15.35
N PHE A 226 -9.30 -2.08 16.14
CA PHE A 226 -9.17 -0.63 15.96
C PHE A 226 -8.71 0.11 17.21
N GLU A 227 -8.73 -0.53 18.38
CA GLU A 227 -8.47 0.13 19.66
C GLU A 227 -7.34 -0.57 20.41
N GLU A 228 -6.34 0.21 20.84
CA GLU A 228 -5.28 -0.30 21.70
C GLU A 228 -5.81 -0.53 23.12
N TRP A 229 -5.61 -1.74 23.65
CA TRP A 229 -6.13 -2.16 24.94
C TRP A 229 -5.14 -3.08 25.67
N ILE A 230 -5.28 -3.16 27.00
CA ILE A 230 -4.44 -4.00 27.88
C ILE A 230 -5.26 -4.52 29.06
N PHE A 231 -4.72 -5.52 29.77
CA PHE A 231 -5.21 -5.89 31.09
C PHE A 231 -4.63 -4.95 32.14
N ASP A 232 -5.49 -4.33 32.94
CA ASP A 232 -5.02 -3.55 34.08
C ASP A 232 -4.37 -4.47 35.12
N ALA A 233 -3.12 -4.16 35.49
CA ALA A 233 -2.34 -4.94 36.45
C ALA A 233 -2.98 -4.98 37.86
N SER A 234 -3.82 -4.00 38.21
CA SER A 234 -4.45 -3.95 39.54
C SER A 234 -5.73 -4.79 39.64
N THR A 235 -6.50 -4.89 38.56
CA THR A 235 -7.81 -5.57 38.55
C THR A 235 -7.83 -6.85 37.72
N GLY A 236 -6.83 -7.09 36.87
CA GLY A 236 -6.79 -8.21 35.94
C GLY A 236 -7.86 -8.15 34.84
N LYS A 237 -8.53 -7.00 34.68
CA LYS A 237 -9.64 -6.81 33.73
C LYS A 237 -9.20 -6.03 32.49
N PRO A 238 -9.81 -6.29 31.32
CA PRO A 238 -9.43 -5.62 30.08
C PRO A 238 -9.93 -4.16 30.06
N CYS A 239 -9.08 -3.22 29.63
CA CYS A 239 -9.42 -1.81 29.47
C CYS A 239 -8.67 -1.17 28.29
N HIS A 240 -9.22 -0.10 27.72
CA HIS A 240 -8.50 0.71 26.73
C HIS A 240 -7.25 1.33 27.34
N ILE A 241 -6.14 1.38 26.59
CA ILE A 241 -4.89 2.03 27.05
C ILE A 241 -5.16 3.50 27.42
N LYS A 242 -5.98 4.20 26.62
CA LYS A 242 -6.37 5.59 26.88
C LYS A 242 -7.16 5.75 28.18
N CYS A 243 -8.08 4.84 28.48
CA CYS A 243 -8.84 4.86 29.73
C CYS A 243 -7.93 4.59 30.93
N LEU A 244 -6.96 3.69 30.81
CA LEU A 244 -6.00 3.43 31.89
C LEU A 244 -5.10 4.65 32.14
N GLY A 245 -4.63 5.32 31.09
CA GLY A 245 -3.84 6.56 31.21
C GLY A 245 -4.57 7.64 32.02
N GLN A 246 -5.87 7.84 31.76
CA GLN A 246 -6.70 8.81 32.48
C GLN A 246 -6.85 8.53 33.98
N VAL A 247 -6.71 7.27 34.41
CA VAL A 247 -6.82 6.85 35.82
C VAL A 247 -5.44 6.83 36.51
N ILE A 248 -4.38 6.47 35.78
CA ILE A 248 -3.01 6.38 36.32
C ILE A 248 -2.34 7.76 36.43
N GLU A 249 -2.57 8.69 35.49
CA GLU A 249 -1.94 10.03 35.53
C GLU A 249 -2.27 10.84 36.79
N PRO A 250 -3.53 10.88 37.28
CA PRO A 250 -3.86 11.49 38.56
C PRO A 250 -3.20 10.77 39.75
N GLN A 251 -3.11 9.43 39.71
CA GLN A 251 -2.54 8.62 40.77
C GLN A 251 -1.01 8.74 40.86
N LYS A 252 -0.30 8.85 39.73
CA LYS A 252 1.15 9.15 39.72
C LYS A 252 1.46 10.54 40.30
N LYS A 253 0.59 11.53 40.08
CA LYS A 253 0.66 12.85 40.74
C LYS A 253 0.42 12.79 42.25
N LEU A 254 -0.40 11.85 42.73
CA LEU A 254 -0.65 11.61 44.15
C LEU A 254 0.44 10.75 44.82
N GLN A 255 1.05 9.81 44.08
CA GLN A 255 2.17 8.99 44.55
C GLN A 255 3.50 9.75 44.56
N SER A 256 3.69 10.74 43.69
CA SER A 256 4.87 11.64 43.77
C SER A 256 4.89 12.51 45.03
N MET A 257 3.78 12.56 45.79
CA MET A 257 3.67 13.25 47.07
C MET A 257 3.94 12.32 48.27
N HIS A 258 3.80 10.99 48.12
CA HIS A 258 3.91 10.02 49.23
C HIS A 258 5.36 9.71 49.68
N GLY A 259 6.35 10.32 49.04
CA GLY A 259 7.76 10.30 49.48
C GLY A 259 8.30 11.67 49.88
N MET A 260 7.47 12.71 49.89
CA MET A 260 7.93 14.06 50.21
C MET A 260 7.79 14.37 51.70
N LEU A 261 8.88 14.87 52.29
CA LEU A 261 8.93 15.32 53.67
C LEU A 261 8.34 16.73 53.78
N LYS A 262 7.37 16.92 54.67
CA LYS A 262 6.71 18.20 54.90
C LYS A 262 7.44 19.01 55.95
N CYS A 263 7.75 20.27 55.67
CA CYS A 263 8.28 21.20 56.66
C CYS A 263 7.21 21.55 57.69
N GLN A 264 7.49 21.30 58.97
CA GLN A 264 6.55 21.54 60.07
C GLN A 264 6.24 23.03 60.29
N PHE A 265 7.11 23.95 59.85
CA PHE A 265 6.95 25.39 60.10
C PHE A 265 6.22 26.15 58.99
N CYS A 266 6.24 25.65 57.75
CA CYS A 266 5.64 26.33 56.59
C CYS A 266 4.80 25.43 55.68
N GLY A 267 4.77 24.12 55.92
CA GLY A 267 3.95 23.17 55.17
C GLY A 267 4.43 22.84 53.75
N ARG A 268 5.58 23.35 53.31
CA ARG A 268 6.20 23.01 52.01
C ARG A 268 6.72 21.56 52.00
N TYR A 269 6.68 20.92 50.84
CA TYR A 269 7.09 19.53 50.65
C TYR A 269 8.46 19.44 49.96
N PHE A 270 9.29 18.50 50.39
CA PHE A 270 10.66 18.31 49.92
C PHE A 270 10.91 16.84 49.59
N GLY A 271 11.62 16.57 48.50
CA GLY A 271 11.88 15.19 48.06
C GLY A 271 12.92 14.44 48.89
N THR A 272 13.81 15.13 49.63
CA THR A 272 14.85 14.51 50.45
C THR A 272 14.97 15.16 51.83
N ARG A 273 15.50 14.41 52.81
CA ARG A 273 15.71 14.91 54.18
C ARG A 273 16.74 16.03 54.25
N LYS A 274 17.80 15.96 53.43
CA LYS A 274 18.84 17.00 53.35
C LYS A 274 18.28 18.34 52.89
N ASP A 275 17.41 18.33 51.88
CA ASP A 275 16.80 19.57 51.36
C ASP A 275 15.84 20.19 52.38
N LEU A 276 15.12 19.35 53.12
CA LEU A 276 14.27 19.81 54.22
C LEU A 276 15.09 20.43 55.36
N GLU A 277 16.16 19.78 55.81
CA GLU A 277 17.04 20.28 56.87
C GLU A 277 17.74 21.60 56.46
N LEU A 278 18.19 21.69 55.20
CA LEU A 278 18.75 22.92 54.64
C LEU A 278 17.72 24.06 54.57
N HIS A 279 16.48 23.74 54.20
CA HIS A 279 15.39 24.72 54.21
C HIS A 279 15.07 25.20 55.64
N ILE A 280 14.94 24.30 56.61
CA ILE A 280 14.63 24.66 58.00
C ILE A 280 15.75 25.53 58.58
N SER A 281 17.01 25.14 58.38
CA SER A 281 18.17 25.92 58.88
C SER A 281 18.28 27.31 58.26
N LYS A 282 18.00 27.48 56.97
CA LYS A 282 18.09 28.79 56.29
C LYS A 282 16.87 29.68 56.47
N THR A 283 15.67 29.09 56.54
CA THR A 283 14.39 29.84 56.50
C THR A 283 13.70 29.92 57.86
N HIS A 284 14.01 29.01 58.80
CA HIS A 284 13.38 28.91 60.12
C HIS A 284 14.39 28.92 61.28
N GLN A 285 15.59 29.45 61.05
CA GLN A 285 16.69 29.54 62.02
C GLN A 285 16.26 30.15 63.38
N ASN A 286 15.45 31.20 63.36
CA ASN A 286 14.93 31.86 64.58
C ASN A 286 13.85 31.03 65.31
N LYS A 287 13.18 30.08 64.64
CA LYS A 287 12.17 29.19 65.27
C LYS A 287 12.82 27.96 65.91
N LEU A 288 13.87 27.41 65.29
CA LEU A 288 14.70 26.35 65.87
C LEU A 288 15.32 26.77 67.22
N HIS A 289 15.80 28.02 67.32
CA HIS A 289 16.42 28.52 68.54
C HIS A 289 15.45 28.64 69.72
N ASN A 290 14.16 28.88 69.45
CA ASN A 290 13.11 28.99 70.48
C ASN A 290 12.58 27.64 70.94
N GLU A 291 12.65 26.58 70.13
CA GLU A 291 12.28 25.21 70.54
C GLU A 291 13.37 24.56 71.40
N LEU A 292 14.65 24.85 71.14
CA LEU A 292 15.77 24.36 71.97
C LEU A 292 15.91 25.08 73.32
N ALA A 293 15.31 26.26 73.48
CA ALA A 293 15.27 26.98 74.76
C ALA A 293 14.08 26.58 75.65
N ARG A 294 13.20 25.68 75.17
CA ARG A 294 12.02 25.16 75.90
C ARG A 294 12.14 23.68 76.30
N ASN A 295 13.29 23.05 76.04
CA ASN A 295 13.69 21.74 76.55
C ASN A 295 14.93 21.89 77.43
#